data_AF-J7QK51-F1
#
_entry.id   AF-J7QK51-F1
#
_cell.length_a   1.000
_cell.length_b   1.000
_cell.length_c   1.000
_cell.angle_alpha   90.00
_cell.angle_beta   90.00
_cell.angle_gamma   90.00
#
_symmetry.space_group_name_H-M   'P 1'
#
loop_
_entity.id
_entity.type
_entity.pdbx_description
1 polymer ?
#
loop_
_entity_poly.entity_id
_entity_poly.type
_entity_poly.pdbx_seq_one_letter_code
_entity_poly.pdbx_strand_id
1 'polypeptide(L)'
;AHIITAVIGSGVLSLAWAIAQLGWAAGPAIMLLFALVIYYTSTLLAECYRSGDPETGKRHYTYMDAVRSYLPGTKVKLCGVIQYANLVGVAIGYTIAASISMRAVRRADCFHYHDVRGRSGKDSCKSSSNPYMIVFGVVQILFSQIPDFDQIWWLSIVAAVMSFTYSTIGLGLGIAQTVANGGIQGSLTGLSVGPGVTSMQKVWRSLQAFGNIAFAYSYSIILIEIQDTVKAPPPSEAKVMKKATGISVATTTVFYMLCGCMGYAAFGDAAPDNLLTGFGFYEPFWLLDVAN
;
A
#
# COMPACT_ATOMS: atom_id res chain seq x y z
N ALA A 1 16.91 -3.60 1.98
CA ALA A 1 16.13 -3.18 0.81
C ALA A 1 14.73 -3.77 0.82
N HIS A 2 14.59 -5.10 0.93
CA HIS A 2 13.31 -5.82 0.85
C HIS A 2 12.20 -5.34 1.80
N ILE A 3 12.53 -4.88 3.02
CA ILE A 3 11.52 -4.38 3.96
C ILE A 3 10.92 -3.07 3.44
N ILE A 4 11.75 -2.08 3.10
CA ILE A 4 11.26 -0.78 2.62
C ILE A 4 10.44 -0.94 1.33
N THR A 5 10.83 -1.86 0.44
CA THR A 5 10.09 -2.16 -0.81
C THR A 5 8.77 -2.87 -0.55
N ALA A 6 8.72 -3.76 0.46
CA ALA A 6 7.49 -4.45 0.84
C ALA A 6 6.53 -3.53 1.61
N VAL A 7 7.05 -2.50 2.28
CA VAL A 7 6.26 -1.60 3.12
C VAL A 7 5.76 -0.40 2.34
N ILE A 8 6.60 0.24 1.49
CA ILE A 8 6.16 1.38 0.66
C ILE A 8 5.62 0.81 -0.65
N GLY A 9 4.30 0.62 -0.71
CA GLY A 9 3.59 0.01 -1.85
C GLY A 9 2.40 0.84 -2.31
N SER A 10 1.59 0.27 -3.21
CA SER A 10 0.42 0.93 -3.79
C SER A 10 -0.64 1.37 -2.75
N GLY A 11 -0.58 0.85 -1.53
CA GLY A 11 -1.45 1.23 -0.42
C GLY A 11 -1.45 2.74 -0.14
N VAL A 12 -0.33 3.45 -0.33
CA VAL A 12 -0.23 4.90 -0.09
C VAL A 12 -1.22 5.71 -0.93
N LEU A 13 -1.51 5.24 -2.14
CA LEU A 13 -2.34 5.96 -3.11
C LEU A 13 -3.80 6.09 -2.63
N SER A 14 -4.25 5.17 -1.78
CA SER A 14 -5.61 5.14 -1.23
C SER A 14 -5.76 5.87 0.11
N LEU A 15 -4.64 6.33 0.70
CA LEU A 15 -4.65 6.92 2.04
C LEU A 15 -5.32 8.30 2.08
N ALA A 16 -5.18 9.10 1.02
CA ALA A 16 -5.86 10.39 0.93
C ALA A 16 -7.38 10.23 1.00
N TRP A 17 -7.92 9.24 0.28
CA TRP A 17 -9.33 8.88 0.37
C TRP A 17 -9.72 8.36 1.75
N ALA A 18 -8.89 7.49 2.35
CA ALA A 18 -9.16 6.95 3.68
C ALA A 18 -9.27 8.05 4.74
N ILE A 19 -8.36 9.05 4.68
CA ILE A 19 -8.44 10.23 5.54
C ILE A 19 -9.67 11.07 5.20
N ALA A 20 -10.05 11.22 3.93
CA ALA A 20 -11.29 11.92 3.57
C ALA A 20 -12.56 11.28 4.16
N GLN A 21 -12.59 9.96 4.29
CA GLN A 21 -13.70 9.27 4.95
C GLN A 21 -13.68 9.44 6.47
N LEU A 22 -12.52 9.61 7.11
CA LEU A 22 -12.36 9.62 8.56
C LEU A 22 -12.21 11.04 9.16
N GLY A 23 -11.71 12.00 8.38
CA GLY A 23 -11.42 13.36 8.77
C GLY A 23 -10.01 13.60 9.32
N TRP A 24 -9.70 14.88 9.56
CA TRP A 24 -8.42 15.36 10.08
C TRP A 24 -8.07 14.81 11.47
N ALA A 25 -9.06 14.46 12.29
CA ALA A 25 -8.81 13.89 13.61
C ALA A 25 -8.55 12.38 13.52
N ALA A 26 -9.54 11.61 13.05
CA ALA A 26 -9.49 10.16 13.13
C ALA A 26 -8.51 9.54 12.11
N GLY A 27 -8.41 10.09 10.90
CA GLY A 27 -7.54 9.53 9.84
C GLY A 27 -6.07 9.42 10.28
N PRO A 28 -5.40 10.54 10.60
CA PRO A 28 -4.04 10.55 11.12
C PRO A 28 -3.84 9.69 12.38
N ALA A 29 -4.78 9.76 13.34
CA ALA A 29 -4.70 8.99 14.57
C ALA A 29 -4.73 7.47 14.32
N ILE A 30 -5.60 7.01 13.42
CA ILE A 30 -5.70 5.60 13.03
C ILE A 30 -4.45 5.16 12.28
N MET A 31 -3.90 5.98 11.40
CA MET A 31 -2.64 5.66 10.71
C MET A 31 -1.47 5.45 11.68
N LEU A 32 -1.36 6.31 12.70
CA LEU A 32 -0.35 6.15 13.76
C LEU A 32 -0.62 4.90 14.61
N LEU A 33 -1.89 4.60 14.92
CA LEU A 33 -2.27 3.37 15.63
C LEU A 33 -1.83 2.13 14.85
N PHE A 34 -2.13 2.06 13.55
CA PHE A 34 -1.72 0.95 12.69
C PHE A 34 -0.19 0.84 12.58
N ALA A 35 0.52 1.97 12.51
CA ALA A 35 1.99 2.01 12.55
C ALA A 35 2.55 1.42 13.86
N LEU A 36 1.94 1.72 15.00
CA LEU A 36 2.34 1.16 16.29
C LEU A 36 2.03 -0.34 16.39
N VAL A 37 0.84 -0.75 15.95
CA VAL A 37 0.43 -2.16 15.94
C VAL A 37 1.37 -2.97 15.04
N ILE A 38 1.65 -2.50 13.82
CA ILE A 38 2.51 -3.23 12.89
C ILE A 38 3.97 -3.29 13.37
N TYR A 39 4.46 -2.22 13.99
CA TYR A 39 5.79 -2.23 14.61
C TYR A 39 5.86 -3.28 15.71
N TYR A 40 4.88 -3.26 16.63
CA TYR A 40 4.82 -4.20 17.74
C TYR A 40 4.73 -5.66 17.24
N THR A 41 3.77 -5.97 16.37
CA THR A 41 3.58 -7.33 15.87
C THR A 41 4.77 -7.82 15.05
N SER A 42 5.39 -6.96 14.24
CA SER A 42 6.57 -7.32 13.46
C SER A 42 7.80 -7.55 14.34
N THR A 43 7.97 -6.78 15.43
CA THR A 43 9.07 -7.01 16.38
C THR A 43 8.94 -8.34 17.11
N LEU A 44 7.72 -8.74 17.46
CA LEU A 44 7.45 -10.07 18.04
C LEU A 44 7.70 -11.18 17.02
N LEU A 45 7.20 -11.02 15.81
CA LEU A 45 7.34 -12.02 14.75
C LEU A 45 8.82 -12.23 14.37
N ALA A 46 9.64 -11.18 14.43
CA ALA A 46 11.07 -11.28 14.19
C ALA A 46 11.82 -12.13 15.23
N GLU A 47 11.32 -12.21 16.47
CA GLU A 47 11.86 -13.13 17.49
C GLU A 47 11.47 -14.58 17.23
N CYS A 48 10.32 -14.83 16.61
CA CYS A 48 9.83 -16.16 16.30
C CYS A 48 10.57 -16.85 15.12
N TYR A 49 11.50 -16.17 14.46
CA TYR A 49 12.27 -16.75 13.35
C TYR A 49 13.15 -17.93 13.79
N ARG A 50 13.65 -17.93 15.04
CA ARG A 50 14.43 -19.05 15.59
C ARG A 50 13.81 -19.61 16.86
N SER A 51 13.56 -20.91 16.87
CA SER A 51 13.08 -21.61 18.07
C SER A 51 14.23 -22.08 18.96
N GLY A 52 14.12 -21.84 20.26
CA GLY A 52 15.10 -22.21 21.27
C GLY A 52 16.08 -21.07 21.54
N ASP A 53 17.36 -21.29 21.26
CA ASP A 53 18.41 -20.29 21.43
C ASP A 53 18.35 -19.21 20.32
N PRO A 54 18.42 -17.91 20.66
CA PRO A 54 18.37 -16.83 19.65
C PRO A 54 19.52 -16.85 18.63
N GLU A 55 20.68 -17.42 18.97
CA GLU A 55 21.90 -17.43 18.15
C GLU A 55 22.19 -18.78 17.49
N THR A 56 21.71 -19.89 18.07
CA THR A 56 21.97 -21.25 17.56
C THR A 56 20.70 -22.08 17.30
N GLY A 57 19.53 -21.54 17.62
CA GLY A 57 18.24 -22.21 17.46
C GLY A 57 17.86 -22.50 16.01
N LYS A 58 16.94 -23.45 15.83
CA LYS A 58 16.45 -23.87 14.51
C LYS A 58 15.78 -22.69 13.80
N ARG A 59 16.20 -22.42 12.57
CA ARG A 59 15.62 -21.40 11.69
C ARG A 59 14.31 -21.88 11.08
N HIS A 60 13.36 -20.95 10.94
CA HIS A 60 12.09 -21.16 10.26
C HIS A 60 12.02 -20.25 9.04
N TYR A 61 11.99 -20.85 7.86
CA TYR A 61 12.02 -20.16 6.57
C TYR A 61 10.66 -19.56 6.18
N THR A 62 9.57 -20.08 6.76
CA THR A 62 8.20 -19.65 6.47
C THR A 62 7.42 -19.37 7.74
N TYR A 63 6.42 -18.49 7.65
CA TYR A 63 5.51 -18.21 8.77
C TYR A 63 4.88 -19.48 9.35
N MET A 64 4.45 -20.41 8.48
CA MET A 64 3.79 -21.64 8.91
C MET A 64 4.73 -22.59 9.66
N ASP A 65 6.03 -22.60 9.33
CA ASP A 65 7.00 -23.42 10.04
C ASP A 65 7.30 -22.86 11.44
N ALA A 66 7.39 -21.53 11.55
CA ALA A 66 7.50 -20.87 12.85
C ALA A 66 6.27 -21.20 13.73
N VAL A 67 5.05 -21.05 13.21
CA VAL A 67 3.82 -21.38 13.93
C VAL A 67 3.81 -22.84 14.41
N ARG A 68 4.21 -23.79 13.57
CA ARG A 68 4.28 -25.23 13.92
C ARG A 68 5.27 -25.51 15.06
N SER A 69 6.32 -24.71 15.17
CA SER A 69 7.35 -24.89 16.20
C SER A 69 6.94 -24.38 17.59
N TYR A 70 6.09 -23.35 17.66
CA TYR A 70 5.67 -22.72 18.91
C TYR A 70 4.24 -23.09 19.36
N LEU A 71 3.37 -23.47 18.42
CA LEU A 71 1.95 -23.72 18.68
C LEU A 71 1.55 -25.17 18.33
N PRO A 72 0.84 -25.88 19.22
CA PRO A 72 0.39 -27.24 18.93
C PRO A 72 -0.98 -27.28 18.22
N GLY A 73 -1.17 -28.31 17.39
CA GLY A 73 -2.47 -28.82 16.97
C GLY A 73 -3.37 -27.83 16.23
N THR A 74 -4.60 -27.64 16.74
CA THR A 74 -5.66 -26.84 16.10
C THR A 74 -5.28 -25.37 15.89
N LYS A 75 -4.39 -24.81 16.72
CA LYS A 75 -3.94 -23.42 16.60
C LYS A 75 -3.15 -23.19 15.31
N VAL A 76 -2.38 -24.17 14.86
CA VAL A 76 -1.65 -24.11 13.57
C VAL A 76 -2.62 -24.00 12.41
N LYS A 77 -3.71 -24.77 12.43
CA LYS A 77 -4.74 -24.73 11.39
C LYS A 77 -5.43 -23.36 11.36
N LEU A 78 -5.77 -22.81 12.52
CA LEU A 78 -6.40 -21.49 12.62
C LEU A 78 -5.46 -20.38 12.10
N CYS A 79 -4.21 -20.34 12.55
CA CYS A 79 -3.21 -19.37 12.07
C CYS A 79 -2.98 -19.51 10.56
N GLY A 80 -2.94 -20.74 10.03
CA GLY A 80 -2.82 -20.99 8.60
C GLY A 80 -4.00 -20.44 7.81
N VAL A 81 -5.24 -20.70 8.25
CA VAL A 81 -6.44 -20.17 7.58
C VAL A 81 -6.42 -18.64 7.55
N ILE A 82 -6.08 -17.99 8.67
CA ILE A 82 -5.98 -16.52 8.76
C ILE A 82 -4.88 -15.99 7.84
N GLN A 83 -3.69 -16.60 7.86
CA GLN A 83 -2.54 -16.21 7.04
C GLN A 83 -2.85 -16.29 5.54
N TYR A 84 -3.40 -17.43 5.08
CA TYR A 84 -3.73 -17.61 3.66
C TYR A 84 -4.89 -16.72 3.23
N ALA A 85 -5.90 -16.50 4.07
CA ALA A 85 -6.97 -15.54 3.78
C ALA A 85 -6.42 -14.11 3.60
N ASN A 86 -5.49 -13.70 4.46
CA ASN A 86 -4.82 -12.41 4.35
C ASN A 86 -3.97 -12.30 3.07
N LEU A 87 -3.20 -13.34 2.73
CA LEU A 87 -2.42 -13.38 1.48
C LEU A 87 -3.32 -13.24 0.24
N VAL A 88 -4.45 -13.96 0.20
CA VAL A 88 -5.44 -13.84 -0.88
C VAL A 88 -6.03 -12.42 -0.93
N GLY A 89 -6.41 -11.85 0.21
CA GLY A 89 -6.93 -10.48 0.29
C GLY A 89 -5.94 -9.45 -0.24
N VAL A 90 -4.66 -9.55 0.15
CA VAL A 90 -3.60 -8.68 -0.33
C VAL A 90 -3.38 -8.83 -1.83
N ALA A 91 -3.40 -10.06 -2.36
CA ALA A 91 -3.27 -10.32 -3.79
C ALA A 91 -4.42 -9.70 -4.61
N ILE A 92 -5.65 -9.79 -4.10
CA ILE A 92 -6.82 -9.11 -4.70
C ILE A 92 -6.61 -7.59 -4.69
N GLY A 93 -6.18 -7.02 -3.56
CA GLY A 93 -5.87 -5.59 -3.42
C GLY A 93 -4.85 -5.10 -4.45
N TYR A 94 -3.73 -5.81 -4.61
CA TYR A 94 -2.72 -5.47 -5.61
C TYR A 94 -3.24 -5.59 -7.05
N THR A 95 -4.08 -6.59 -7.33
CA THR A 95 -4.68 -6.77 -8.67
C THR A 95 -5.61 -5.62 -9.02
N ILE A 96 -6.44 -5.19 -8.07
CA ILE A 96 -7.33 -4.04 -8.24
C ILE A 96 -6.50 -2.77 -8.42
N ALA A 97 -5.51 -2.51 -7.55
CA ALA A 97 -4.67 -1.33 -7.61
C ALA A 97 -3.94 -1.22 -8.96
N ALA A 98 -3.28 -2.30 -9.40
CA ALA A 98 -2.60 -2.34 -10.70
C ALA A 98 -3.55 -2.08 -11.87
N SER A 99 -4.77 -2.63 -11.81
CA SER A 99 -5.78 -2.39 -12.86
C SER A 99 -6.26 -0.94 -12.91
N ILE A 100 -6.37 -0.26 -11.76
CA ILE A 100 -6.75 1.14 -11.67
C ILE A 100 -5.63 2.02 -12.26
N SER A 101 -4.38 1.75 -11.90
CA SER A 101 -3.22 2.48 -12.43
C SER A 101 -3.11 2.33 -13.96
N MET A 102 -3.12 1.11 -14.49
CA MET A 102 -3.04 0.88 -15.95
C MET A 102 -4.24 1.49 -16.72
N ARG A 103 -5.42 1.49 -16.10
CA ARG A 103 -6.61 2.14 -16.66
C ARG A 103 -6.45 3.67 -16.66
N ALA A 104 -5.83 4.23 -15.63
CA ALA A 104 -5.55 5.66 -15.53
C ALA A 104 -4.59 6.10 -16.65
N VAL A 105 -3.50 5.35 -16.88
CA VAL A 105 -2.53 5.60 -17.97
C VAL A 105 -3.23 5.63 -19.32
N ARG A 106 -3.97 4.58 -19.68
CA ARG A 106 -4.68 4.56 -20.98
C ARG A 106 -5.70 5.67 -21.13
N ARG A 107 -6.30 6.10 -20.01
CA ARG A 107 -7.27 7.20 -20.02
C ARG A 107 -6.55 8.54 -20.24
N ALA A 108 -5.40 8.76 -19.61
CA ALA A 108 -4.53 9.91 -19.84
C ALA A 108 -4.09 9.99 -21.30
N ASP A 109 -3.54 8.90 -21.83
CA ASP A 109 -3.11 8.77 -23.23
C ASP A 109 -4.24 9.07 -24.21
N CYS A 110 -5.44 8.53 -23.95
CA CYS A 110 -6.60 8.73 -24.81
C CYS A 110 -7.03 10.20 -24.84
N PHE A 111 -7.07 10.87 -23.69
CA PHE A 111 -7.42 12.29 -23.63
C PHE A 111 -6.37 13.14 -24.34
N HIS A 112 -5.08 12.89 -24.10
CA HIS A 112 -4.01 13.62 -24.77
C HIS A 112 -4.08 13.45 -26.31
N TYR A 113 -4.27 12.22 -26.78
CA TYR A 113 -4.41 11.94 -28.22
C TYR A 113 -5.62 12.65 -28.86
N HIS A 114 -6.74 12.72 -28.14
CA HIS A 114 -7.96 13.38 -28.62
C HIS A 114 -7.89 14.90 -28.57
N ASP A 115 -7.21 15.45 -27.54
CA ASP A 115 -6.99 16.89 -27.37
C ASP A 115 -6.08 17.43 -28.49
N VAL A 116 -4.97 16.75 -28.78
CA VAL A 116 -4.04 17.07 -29.89
C VAL A 116 -4.72 17.06 -31.26
N ARG A 117 -5.79 16.27 -31.44
CA ARG A 117 -6.56 16.18 -32.71
C ARG A 117 -7.86 16.99 -32.73
N GLY A 118 -8.16 17.76 -31.69
CA GLY A 118 -9.36 18.60 -31.60
C GLY A 118 -10.68 17.82 -31.63
N ARG A 119 -10.66 16.52 -31.29
CA ARG A 119 -11.87 15.66 -31.24
C ARG A 119 -12.33 15.50 -29.81
N SER A 120 -12.90 16.56 -29.25
CA SER A 120 -13.31 16.61 -27.85
C SER A 120 -14.67 15.93 -27.65
N GLY A 121 -14.64 14.66 -27.27
CA GLY A 121 -15.83 13.90 -26.87
C GLY A 121 -15.58 13.17 -25.56
N LYS A 122 -16.15 13.66 -24.45
CA LYS A 122 -15.98 13.13 -23.08
C LYS A 122 -16.32 11.63 -22.93
N ASP A 123 -17.12 11.07 -23.83
CA ASP A 123 -17.55 9.66 -23.78
C ASP A 123 -16.64 8.67 -24.53
N SER A 124 -15.65 9.14 -25.30
CA SER A 124 -14.84 8.27 -26.18
C SER A 124 -13.75 7.47 -25.44
N CYS A 125 -13.31 7.94 -24.26
CA CYS A 125 -12.18 7.37 -23.51
C CYS A 125 -12.59 6.48 -22.33
N LYS A 126 -13.76 5.84 -22.39
CA LYS A 126 -14.17 4.84 -21.39
C LYS A 126 -13.37 3.54 -21.60
N SER A 127 -12.41 3.29 -20.71
CA SER A 127 -11.70 2.01 -20.62
C SER A 127 -12.27 1.15 -19.48
N SER A 128 -12.32 -0.16 -19.65
CA SER A 128 -12.74 -1.13 -18.62
C SER A 128 -11.53 -1.63 -17.83
N SER A 129 -11.67 -1.87 -16.52
CA SER A 129 -10.59 -2.41 -15.68
C SER A 129 -10.34 -3.92 -15.91
N ASN A 130 -11.34 -4.67 -16.39
CA ASN A 130 -11.28 -6.13 -16.55
C ASN A 130 -10.08 -6.65 -17.36
N PRO A 131 -9.76 -6.11 -18.57
CA PRO A 131 -8.61 -6.60 -19.33
C PRO A 131 -7.29 -6.43 -18.56
N TYR A 132 -7.14 -5.35 -17.79
CA TYR A 132 -5.92 -5.11 -17.01
C TYR A 132 -5.77 -6.05 -15.82
N MET A 133 -6.89 -6.40 -15.15
CA MET A 133 -6.86 -7.41 -14.10
C MET A 133 -6.40 -8.78 -14.64
N ILE A 134 -6.88 -9.16 -15.84
CA ILE A 134 -6.47 -10.41 -16.50
C ILE A 134 -4.98 -10.37 -16.85
N VAL A 135 -4.51 -9.28 -17.47
CA VAL A 135 -3.09 -9.12 -17.84
C VAL A 135 -2.19 -9.18 -16.60
N PHE A 136 -2.55 -8.47 -15.52
CA PHE A 136 -1.79 -8.51 -14.28
C PHE A 136 -1.75 -9.92 -13.67
N GLY A 137 -2.87 -10.65 -13.70
CA GLY A 137 -2.93 -12.04 -13.26
C GLY A 137 -2.01 -12.96 -14.08
N VAL A 138 -1.95 -12.80 -15.40
CA VAL A 138 -1.03 -13.56 -16.26
C VAL A 138 0.43 -13.26 -15.89
N VAL A 139 0.78 -11.99 -15.67
CA VAL A 139 2.13 -11.59 -15.24
C VAL A 139 2.47 -12.19 -13.87
N GLN A 140 1.52 -12.22 -12.92
CA GLN A 140 1.71 -12.86 -11.63
C GLN A 140 1.97 -14.37 -11.74
N ILE A 141 1.28 -15.07 -12.66
CA ILE A 141 1.52 -16.50 -12.92
C ILE A 141 2.95 -16.73 -13.45
N LEU A 142 3.45 -15.85 -14.30
CA LEU A 142 4.83 -15.93 -14.81
C LEU A 142 5.84 -15.69 -13.70
N PHE A 143 5.64 -14.65 -12.87
CA PHE A 143 6.55 -14.36 -11.76
C PHE A 143 6.49 -15.40 -10.64
N SER A 144 5.35 -16.07 -10.43
CA SER A 144 5.25 -17.14 -9.42
C SER A 144 6.06 -18.38 -9.77
N GLN A 145 6.57 -18.51 -11.00
CA GLN A 145 7.48 -19.58 -11.38
C GLN A 145 8.92 -19.36 -10.87
N ILE A 146 9.23 -18.17 -10.35
CA ILE A 146 10.55 -17.87 -9.78
C ILE A 146 10.61 -18.41 -8.34
N PRO A 147 11.48 -19.39 -8.04
CA PRO A 147 11.40 -20.17 -6.81
C PRO A 147 11.94 -19.46 -5.56
N ASP A 148 12.84 -18.47 -5.70
CA ASP A 148 13.53 -17.86 -4.55
C ASP A 148 13.57 -16.32 -4.58
N PHE A 149 13.37 -15.71 -3.40
CA PHE A 149 13.38 -14.25 -3.19
C PHE A 149 14.75 -13.62 -3.51
N ASP A 150 15.86 -14.36 -3.36
CA ASP A 150 17.20 -13.88 -3.68
C ASP A 150 17.36 -13.62 -5.19
N GLN A 151 16.63 -14.34 -6.05
CA GLN A 151 16.68 -14.15 -7.50
C GLN A 151 15.90 -12.91 -7.99
N ILE A 152 15.02 -12.36 -7.13
CA ILE A 152 14.16 -11.20 -7.43
C ILE A 152 14.60 -9.92 -6.71
N TRP A 153 15.86 -9.85 -6.25
CA TRP A 153 16.42 -8.65 -5.64
C TRP A 153 16.32 -7.42 -6.56
N TRP A 154 16.51 -7.60 -7.87
CA TRP A 154 16.37 -6.54 -8.87
C TRP A 154 14.93 -6.01 -8.94
N LEU A 155 13.93 -6.89 -8.84
CA LEU A 155 12.52 -6.52 -8.85
C LEU A 155 12.17 -5.70 -7.60
N SER A 156 12.77 -6.06 -6.45
CA SER A 156 12.63 -5.27 -5.22
C SER A 156 13.21 -3.87 -5.40
N ILE A 157 14.37 -3.70 -6.05
CA ILE A 157 14.94 -2.37 -6.32
C ILE A 157 14.02 -1.55 -7.22
N VAL A 158 13.51 -2.14 -8.31
CA VAL A 158 12.55 -1.45 -9.20
C VAL A 158 11.31 -1.02 -8.42
N ALA A 159 10.75 -1.91 -7.60
CA ALA A 159 9.62 -1.59 -6.73
C ALA A 159 9.94 -0.42 -5.79
N ALA A 160 11.10 -0.40 -5.13
CA ALA A 160 11.51 0.74 -4.29
C ALA A 160 11.53 2.05 -5.07
N VAL A 161 12.18 2.06 -6.24
CA VAL A 161 12.33 3.25 -7.07
C VAL A 161 10.96 3.77 -7.51
N MET A 162 10.07 2.88 -7.96
CA MET A 162 8.70 3.25 -8.32
C MET A 162 7.95 3.81 -7.10
N SER A 163 8.09 3.17 -5.94
CA SER A 163 7.44 3.59 -4.70
C SER A 163 7.82 4.97 -4.20
N PHE A 164 9.11 5.28 -4.25
CA PHE A 164 9.57 6.63 -3.94
C PHE A 164 9.12 7.62 -5.02
N THR A 165 9.23 7.26 -6.29
CA THR A 165 8.84 8.12 -7.42
C THR A 165 7.38 8.55 -7.32
N TYR A 166 6.45 7.60 -7.25
CA TYR A 166 5.02 7.94 -7.21
C TYR A 166 4.62 8.65 -5.92
N SER A 167 5.26 8.32 -4.77
CA SER A 167 4.95 8.96 -3.50
C SER A 167 5.43 10.41 -3.49
N THR A 168 6.63 10.68 -4.02
CA THR A 168 7.18 12.03 -4.15
C THR A 168 6.38 12.86 -5.14
N ILE A 169 5.97 12.29 -6.30
CA ILE A 169 5.11 12.97 -7.26
C ILE A 169 3.75 13.29 -6.64
N GLY A 170 3.09 12.31 -6.01
CA GLY A 170 1.80 12.50 -5.34
C GLY A 170 1.86 13.55 -4.22
N LEU A 171 2.94 13.56 -3.44
CA LEU A 171 3.18 14.57 -2.41
C LEU A 171 3.38 15.96 -3.02
N GLY A 172 4.24 16.08 -4.04
CA GLY A 172 4.52 17.35 -4.71
C GLY A 172 3.27 17.96 -5.35
N LEU A 173 2.49 17.15 -6.06
CA LEU A 173 1.20 17.56 -6.63
C LEU A 173 0.18 17.92 -5.54
N GLY A 174 0.15 17.18 -4.43
CA GLY A 174 -0.70 17.48 -3.26
C GLY A 174 -0.38 18.84 -2.65
N ILE A 175 0.90 19.15 -2.47
CA ILE A 175 1.35 20.47 -1.99
C ILE A 175 0.96 21.57 -2.98
N ALA A 176 1.27 21.40 -4.27
CA ALA A 176 0.95 22.37 -5.30
C ALA A 176 -0.56 22.67 -5.36
N GLN A 177 -1.39 21.62 -5.31
CA GLN A 177 -2.84 21.77 -5.32
C GLN A 177 -3.36 22.46 -4.05
N THR A 178 -2.80 22.14 -2.88
CA THR A 178 -3.17 22.81 -1.61
C THR A 178 -2.87 24.30 -1.65
N VAL A 179 -1.71 24.68 -2.21
CA VAL A 179 -1.34 26.09 -2.43
C VAL A 179 -2.27 26.76 -3.44
N ALA A 180 -2.57 26.09 -4.56
CA ALA A 180 -3.47 26.60 -5.59
C ALA A 180 -4.89 26.83 -5.06
N ASN A 181 -5.37 25.99 -4.14
CA ASN A 181 -6.66 26.14 -3.49
C ASN A 181 -6.70 27.31 -2.47
N GLY A 182 -5.55 27.90 -2.13
CA GLY A 182 -5.45 29.00 -1.16
C GLY A 182 -5.69 28.57 0.29
N GLY A 183 -5.69 27.27 0.59
CA GLY A 183 -5.94 26.76 1.94
C GLY A 183 -6.07 25.24 2.04
N ILE A 184 -6.00 24.74 3.28
CA ILE A 184 -6.16 23.33 3.62
C ILE A 184 -7.63 22.95 3.51
N GLN A 185 -7.93 22.00 2.63
CA GLN A 185 -9.27 21.45 2.46
C GLN A 185 -9.61 20.37 3.49
N GLY A 186 -10.88 19.96 3.50
CA GLY A 186 -11.39 18.87 4.33
C GLY A 186 -11.94 19.34 5.68
N SER A 187 -12.70 18.46 6.31
CA SER A 187 -13.32 18.69 7.61
C SER A 187 -12.71 17.84 8.72
N LEU A 188 -13.01 18.18 9.98
CA LEU A 188 -12.48 17.49 11.16
C LEU A 188 -12.92 16.02 11.22
N THR A 189 -14.15 15.73 10.78
CA THR A 189 -14.80 14.40 10.81
C THR A 189 -14.91 13.74 9.42
N GLY A 190 -14.34 14.39 8.41
CA GLY A 190 -14.39 13.96 7.01
C GLY A 190 -15.80 14.03 6.46
N LEU A 191 -16.04 13.23 5.41
CA LEU A 191 -17.30 13.18 4.68
C LEU A 191 -18.53 13.18 5.62
N SER A 192 -19.32 14.24 5.63
CA SER A 192 -20.47 14.35 6.54
C SER A 192 -21.72 13.65 5.99
N VAL A 193 -22.64 13.26 6.88
CA VAL A 193 -23.96 12.74 6.49
C VAL A 193 -24.79 13.90 5.92
N GLY A 194 -25.35 13.70 4.74
CA GLY A 194 -26.06 14.77 4.01
C GLY A 194 -26.89 14.22 2.85
N PRO A 195 -27.42 15.09 1.97
CA PRO A 195 -28.34 14.70 0.90
C PRO A 195 -27.80 13.62 -0.05
N GLY A 196 -26.47 13.47 -0.15
CA GLY A 196 -25.80 12.47 -0.98
C GLY A 196 -25.13 11.31 -0.23
N VAL A 197 -25.17 11.29 1.11
CA VAL A 197 -24.49 10.28 1.94
C VAL A 197 -25.36 9.92 3.13
N THR A 198 -25.88 8.68 3.16
CA THR A 198 -26.65 8.17 4.29
C THR A 198 -25.75 7.78 5.46
N SER A 199 -26.31 7.69 6.66
CA SER A 199 -25.57 7.25 7.86
C SER A 199 -24.95 5.86 7.67
N MET A 200 -25.66 4.94 7.01
CA MET A 200 -25.13 3.59 6.72
C MET A 200 -23.98 3.63 5.72
N GLN A 201 -24.07 4.48 4.69
CA GLN A 201 -22.97 4.68 3.73
C GLN A 201 -21.74 5.28 4.41
N LYS A 202 -21.91 6.23 5.33
CA LYS A 202 -20.81 6.78 6.12
C LYS A 202 -20.12 5.69 6.95
N VAL A 203 -20.87 4.85 7.66
CA VAL A 203 -20.30 3.73 8.44
C VAL A 203 -19.54 2.77 7.53
N TRP A 204 -20.14 2.38 6.39
CA TRP A 204 -19.50 1.49 5.43
C TRP A 204 -18.22 2.06 4.82
N ARG A 205 -18.21 3.36 4.50
CA ARG A 205 -17.01 4.05 4.00
C ARG A 205 -15.94 4.20 5.07
N SER A 206 -16.30 4.43 6.32
CA SER A 206 -15.35 4.42 7.43
C SER A 206 -14.70 3.04 7.60
N LEU A 207 -15.48 1.96 7.55
CA LEU A 207 -14.95 0.58 7.61
C LEU A 207 -14.02 0.27 6.44
N GLN A 208 -14.36 0.72 5.23
CA GLN A 208 -13.45 0.61 4.08
C GLN A 208 -12.16 1.41 4.28
N ALA A 209 -12.24 2.61 4.87
CA ALA A 209 -11.05 3.41 5.18
C ALA A 209 -10.12 2.70 6.17
N PHE A 210 -10.68 2.05 7.21
CA PHE A 210 -9.89 1.17 8.08
C PHE A 210 -9.22 0.03 7.29
N GLY A 211 -9.96 -0.61 6.38
CA GLY A 211 -9.44 -1.66 5.50
C GLY A 211 -8.29 -1.18 4.61
N ASN A 212 -8.42 0.01 4.01
CA ASN A 212 -7.38 0.60 3.17
C ASN A 212 -6.11 0.94 3.98
N ILE A 213 -6.26 1.50 5.19
CA ILE A 213 -5.12 1.76 6.08
C ILE A 213 -4.47 0.44 6.51
N ALA A 214 -5.26 -0.57 6.87
CA ALA A 214 -4.74 -1.89 7.24
C ALA A 214 -3.97 -2.55 6.08
N PHE A 215 -4.50 -2.48 4.86
CA PHE A 215 -3.86 -2.97 3.65
C PHE A 215 -2.53 -2.24 3.38
N ALA A 216 -2.46 -0.93 3.60
CA ALA A 216 -1.22 -0.17 3.41
C ALA A 216 -0.08 -0.62 4.35
N TYR A 217 -0.41 -1.19 5.52
CA TYR A 217 0.55 -1.71 6.50
C TYR A 217 0.70 -3.25 6.49
N SER A 218 0.27 -3.97 5.45
CA SER A 218 0.15 -5.43 5.47
C SER A 218 1.45 -6.24 5.25
N TYR A 219 2.64 -5.64 5.38
CA TYR A 219 3.90 -6.32 5.03
C TYR A 219 4.32 -7.42 6.02
N SER A 220 3.79 -7.42 7.25
CA SER A 220 4.18 -8.38 8.30
C SER A 220 3.88 -9.84 7.93
N ILE A 221 2.98 -10.06 6.96
CA ILE A 221 2.56 -11.37 6.47
C ILE A 221 3.73 -12.14 5.83
N ILE A 222 4.68 -11.43 5.22
CA ILE A 222 5.87 -12.01 4.56
C ILE A 222 7.17 -11.71 5.32
N LEU A 223 7.07 -11.30 6.60
CA LEU A 223 8.20 -10.81 7.38
C LEU A 223 9.26 -11.90 7.61
N ILE A 224 8.83 -13.13 7.89
CA ILE A 224 9.73 -14.26 8.18
C ILE A 224 10.52 -14.63 6.93
N GLU A 225 9.84 -14.65 5.78
CA GLU A 225 10.43 -14.90 4.47
C GLU A 225 11.41 -13.78 4.10
N ILE A 226 11.12 -12.52 4.42
CA ILE A 226 12.08 -11.41 4.26
C ILE A 226 13.27 -11.57 5.22
N GLN A 227 13.04 -11.93 6.48
CA GLN A 227 14.08 -12.12 7.47
C GLN A 227 15.06 -13.23 7.09
N ASP A 228 14.59 -14.23 6.35
CA ASP A 228 15.41 -15.32 5.84
C ASP A 228 16.49 -14.87 4.83
N THR A 229 16.25 -13.76 4.13
CA THR A 229 17.24 -13.16 3.20
C THR A 229 18.42 -12.48 3.92
N VAL A 230 18.35 -12.31 5.25
CA VAL A 230 19.42 -11.70 6.03
C VAL A 230 20.59 -12.68 6.14
N LYS A 231 21.68 -12.38 5.43
CA LYS A 231 22.93 -13.17 5.50
C LYS A 231 23.45 -13.22 6.94
N ALA A 232 23.78 -14.42 7.42
CA ALA A 232 24.56 -14.60 8.64
C ALA A 232 26.03 -14.25 8.36
N PRO A 233 26.67 -13.38 9.17
CA PRO A 233 27.03 -13.65 10.57
C PRO A 233 26.62 -12.46 11.50
N PRO A 234 27.09 -12.31 12.76
CA PRO A 234 26.42 -11.47 13.77
C PRO A 234 26.33 -9.99 13.35
N PRO A 235 25.21 -9.29 13.68
CA PRO A 235 24.27 -9.57 14.77
C PRO A 235 23.21 -10.64 14.45
N SER A 236 22.49 -11.12 15.47
CA SER A 236 21.33 -12.02 15.29
C SER A 236 20.32 -11.46 14.28
N GLU A 237 19.75 -12.33 13.45
CA GLU A 237 18.82 -11.94 12.38
C GLU A 237 17.64 -11.15 12.96
N ALA A 238 17.14 -11.55 14.13
CA ALA A 238 16.09 -10.84 14.85
C ALA A 238 16.48 -9.40 15.23
N LYS A 239 17.74 -9.17 15.67
CA LYS A 239 18.23 -7.82 16.03
C LYS A 239 18.35 -6.92 14.80
N VAL A 240 18.88 -7.46 13.71
CA VAL A 240 18.94 -6.74 12.42
C VAL A 240 17.54 -6.44 11.93
N MET A 241 16.65 -7.43 11.97
CA MET A 241 15.27 -7.32 11.49
C MET A 241 14.44 -6.32 12.29
N LYS A 242 14.58 -6.28 13.62
CA LYS A 242 13.90 -5.28 14.48
C LYS A 242 14.37 -3.86 14.19
N LYS A 243 15.68 -3.64 14.06
CA LYS A 243 16.22 -2.32 13.70
C LYS A 243 15.71 -1.88 12.33
N ALA A 244 15.76 -2.79 11.35
CA ALA A 244 15.30 -2.51 10.00
C ALA A 244 13.78 -2.27 9.95
N THR A 245 13.00 -3.02 10.74
CA THR A 245 11.56 -2.82 10.95
C THR A 245 11.26 -1.45 11.53
N GLY A 246 11.98 -1.03 12.59
CA GLY A 246 11.80 0.29 13.20
C GLY A 246 12.05 1.43 12.21
N ILE A 247 13.16 1.36 11.46
CA ILE A 247 13.47 2.34 10.41
C ILE A 247 12.37 2.32 9.33
N SER A 248 11.98 1.13 8.85
CA SER A 248 11.02 1.01 7.76
C SER A 248 9.63 1.52 8.15
N VAL A 249 9.13 1.16 9.33
CA VAL A 249 7.83 1.64 9.82
C VAL A 249 7.88 3.15 10.03
N ALA A 250 8.96 3.70 10.60
CA ALA A 250 9.11 5.15 10.77
C ALA A 250 9.10 5.87 9.41
N THR A 251 9.93 5.44 8.46
CA THR A 251 9.98 6.03 7.12
C THR A 251 8.63 5.94 6.41
N THR A 252 8.00 4.76 6.42
CA THR A 252 6.70 4.56 5.76
C THR A 252 5.62 5.41 6.39
N THR A 253 5.55 5.46 7.73
CA THR A 253 4.56 6.28 8.44
C THR A 253 4.70 7.75 8.05
N VAL A 254 5.93 8.26 7.93
CA VAL A 254 6.17 9.63 7.46
C VAL A 254 5.64 9.82 6.04
N PHE A 255 6.00 8.96 5.09
CA PHE A 255 5.53 9.07 3.71
C PHE A 255 4.01 8.93 3.59
N TYR A 256 3.42 7.99 4.33
CA TYR A 256 1.99 7.72 4.34
C TYR A 256 1.22 8.91 4.90
N MET A 257 1.67 9.45 6.03
CA MET A 257 1.09 10.64 6.62
C MET A 257 1.23 11.85 5.68
N LEU A 258 2.40 12.06 5.10
CA LEU A 258 2.60 13.15 4.14
C LEU A 258 1.68 13.03 2.92
N CYS A 259 1.67 11.88 2.25
CA CYS A 259 0.84 11.69 1.05
C CYS A 259 -0.65 11.70 1.38
N GLY A 260 -1.07 11.04 2.46
CA GLY A 260 -2.46 10.99 2.90
C GLY A 260 -2.96 12.37 3.32
N CYS A 261 -2.25 13.05 4.23
CA CYS A 261 -2.65 14.36 4.72
C CYS A 261 -2.58 15.41 3.62
N MET A 262 -1.52 15.45 2.80
CA MET A 262 -1.46 16.43 1.70
C MET A 262 -2.48 16.15 0.60
N GLY A 263 -2.78 14.88 0.31
CA GLY A 263 -3.87 14.52 -0.58
C GLY A 263 -5.22 14.98 -0.05
N TYR A 264 -5.48 14.83 1.25
CA TYR A 264 -6.69 15.33 1.88
C TYR A 264 -6.73 16.86 1.96
N ALA A 265 -5.60 17.52 2.22
CA ALA A 265 -5.49 18.98 2.17
C ALA A 265 -5.73 19.54 0.76
N ALA A 266 -5.39 18.79 -0.28
CA ALA A 266 -5.60 19.15 -1.67
C ALA A 266 -7.04 18.96 -2.14
N PHE A 267 -7.71 17.87 -1.74
CA PHE A 267 -9.00 17.48 -2.32
C PHE A 267 -10.18 17.48 -1.33
N GLY A 268 -9.91 17.57 -0.03
CA GLY A 268 -10.91 17.50 1.02
C GLY A 268 -11.74 16.22 0.94
N ASP A 269 -13.05 16.34 1.22
CA ASP A 269 -13.99 15.21 1.22
C ASP A 269 -14.16 14.55 -0.17
N ALA A 270 -13.66 15.20 -1.23
CA ALA A 270 -13.67 14.72 -2.61
C ALA A 270 -12.36 14.04 -3.04
N ALA A 271 -11.48 13.69 -2.08
CA ALA A 271 -10.25 12.97 -2.39
C ALA A 271 -10.52 11.69 -3.21
N PRO A 272 -9.73 11.44 -4.27
CA PRO A 272 -9.93 10.28 -5.15
C PRO A 272 -9.45 8.98 -4.48
N ASP A 273 -10.03 7.84 -4.87
CA ASP A 273 -9.61 6.50 -4.39
C ASP A 273 -8.13 6.18 -4.68
N ASN A 274 -7.59 6.75 -5.77
CA ASN A 274 -6.15 6.78 -6.07
C ASN A 274 -5.73 8.24 -6.19
N LEU A 275 -4.85 8.68 -5.29
CA LEU A 275 -4.33 10.05 -5.19
C LEU A 275 -3.89 10.62 -6.54
N LEU A 276 -3.19 9.82 -7.35
CA LEU A 276 -2.68 10.25 -8.66
C LEU A 276 -3.78 10.53 -9.67
N THR A 277 -4.94 9.89 -9.53
CA THR A 277 -6.07 10.12 -10.45
C THR A 277 -6.82 11.43 -10.19
N GLY A 278 -6.60 12.08 -9.03
CA GLY A 278 -7.30 13.31 -8.65
C GLY A 278 -6.70 14.59 -9.21
N PHE A 279 -5.41 14.61 -9.57
CA PHE A 279 -4.72 15.82 -10.01
C PHE A 279 -5.14 16.32 -11.40
N GLY A 280 -6.08 15.65 -12.05
CA GLY A 280 -6.54 15.97 -13.39
C GLY A 280 -5.50 15.57 -14.44
N PHE A 281 -5.96 15.16 -15.61
CA PHE A 281 -5.11 14.79 -16.75
C PHE A 281 -4.50 16.03 -17.45
N TYR A 282 -4.10 17.04 -16.68
CA TYR A 282 -3.53 18.28 -17.20
C TYR A 282 -2.01 18.25 -17.11
N GLU A 283 -1.36 18.95 -18.03
CA GLU A 283 0.06 18.82 -18.30
C GLU A 283 0.95 19.05 -17.06
N PRO A 284 2.05 18.29 -16.92
CA PRO A 284 2.49 17.22 -17.81
C PRO A 284 1.79 15.87 -17.53
N PHE A 285 1.01 15.36 -18.48
CA PHE A 285 0.32 14.07 -18.36
C PHE A 285 1.31 12.90 -18.19
N TRP A 286 2.48 12.99 -18.82
CA TRP A 286 3.55 11.98 -18.71
C TRP A 286 4.01 11.76 -17.27
N LEU A 287 3.92 12.77 -16.40
CA LEU A 287 4.33 12.65 -15.01
C LEU A 287 3.38 11.72 -14.23
N LEU A 288 2.09 11.78 -14.55
CA LEU A 288 1.08 10.89 -13.99
C LEU A 288 1.21 9.48 -14.55
N ASP A 289 1.60 9.33 -15.82
CA ASP A 289 1.83 8.02 -16.43
C ASP A 289 3.07 7.34 -15.87
N VAL A 290 4.16 8.08 -15.62
CA VAL A 290 5.36 7.55 -14.97
C VAL A 290 5.08 7.15 -13.51
N ALA A 291 4.14 7.82 -12.85
CA ALA A 291 3.79 7.54 -11.47
C ALA A 291 2.82 6.36 -11.29
N ASN A 292 2.04 5.98 -12.33
CA ASN A 292 1.06 4.89 -12.28
C ASN A 292 1.63 3.56 -12.76
#